data_AF-Q13KZ2-F1
#
_entry.id   AF-Q13KZ2-F1
#
_cell.length_a   1.000
_cell.length_b   1.000
_cell.length_c   1.000
_cell.angle_alpha   90.00
_cell.angle_beta   90.00
_cell.angle_gamma   90.00
#
_symmetry.space_group_name_H-M   'P 1'
#
loop_
_entity.id
_entity.type
_entity.pdbx_description
1 polymer ?
#
loop_
_entity_poly.entity_id
_entity_poly.type
_entity_poly.pdbx_seq_one_letter_code
_entity_poly.pdbx_strand_id
1 'polypeptide(L)'
;MPRRKLIIAAVATLGSVSIALAAFALTREPSNGAGAAGAADTPASAQTSPGRHGGTVLTEGALSVEIVLSGKPGDARLVVHPLVEGKPADKDVAVSGSMTRYDGSTLPLRFVRAGQKWTSAEPVGMPHVFDAAIQLRWREQSVSFVFSRADGAIALSAAQIEAARIRLGEAGPAQVLTAFQLPGEIRFNEDRTAHVVPRVAGIVERVGVSAGENVEQGQVLAVIASTDLADRRSELLSAERRLAAARTSYAREKTLWQERISAEQDYLQAQVQLREAEIATQNARAKLAALNAPAAAGALNRYELRAPFAGTVVEKHATPGEAVAADARLFVLSDLSSVWAEMAVPAQRLNDVRVGRAATVSATAFESKSSGPIAYVGALLGEQTRTAPARVVLPNPDGAWRPGMFVNVSVDAGRQSVPLAVAADALQDIDGSPAVFVRSRSGFVAQAVQTGRRDDKVVEVVTGLRPGQQYAASNSFVLKAELGKGSVEEE
;
A
#
# COMPACT_ATOMS: atom_id res chain seq x y z
N MET A 1 49.68 13.59 -13.44
CA MET A 1 49.69 13.25 -14.88
C MET A 1 48.29 12.81 -15.29
N PRO A 2 47.67 13.39 -16.34
CA PRO A 2 46.22 13.35 -16.52
C PRO A 2 45.74 12.61 -17.79
N ARG A 3 44.41 12.44 -17.85
CA ARG A 3 43.51 12.24 -19.02
C ARG A 3 43.32 10.82 -19.58
N ARG A 4 42.04 10.39 -19.64
CA ARG A 4 41.24 10.39 -20.89
C ARG A 4 39.75 10.21 -20.61
N LYS A 5 38.93 11.17 -21.06
CA LYS A 5 37.49 11.05 -21.33
C LYS A 5 37.33 10.72 -22.81
N LEU A 6 36.40 9.81 -23.15
CA LEU A 6 35.99 9.53 -24.52
C LEU A 6 34.63 10.19 -24.78
N ILE A 7 34.60 11.04 -25.80
CA ILE A 7 33.40 11.62 -26.43
C ILE A 7 33.34 10.99 -27.82
N ILE A 8 32.19 10.48 -28.24
CA ILE A 8 31.92 10.16 -29.65
C ILE A 8 30.69 10.95 -30.08
N ALA A 9 30.94 11.91 -30.97
CA ALA A 9 29.96 12.58 -31.81
C ALA A 9 29.90 11.85 -33.16
N ALA A 10 28.70 11.76 -33.75
CA ALA A 10 28.52 11.35 -35.14
C ALA A 10 27.71 12.41 -35.90
N VAL A 11 28.19 12.69 -37.11
CA VAL A 11 27.98 13.87 -37.96
C VAL A 11 26.84 13.64 -38.96
N ALA A 12 26.14 14.73 -39.27
CA ALA A 12 25.11 14.88 -40.29
C ALA A 12 25.65 15.05 -41.73
N THR A 13 24.89 14.62 -42.73
CA THR A 13 24.86 15.13 -44.12
C THR A 13 23.45 14.89 -44.69
N LEU A 14 22.64 15.92 -44.99
CA LEU A 14 22.53 16.75 -46.22
C LEU A 14 21.89 16.02 -47.43
N GLY A 15 20.72 16.53 -47.84
CA GLY A 15 20.00 16.09 -49.05
C GLY A 15 18.73 16.92 -49.28
N SER A 16 18.91 18.14 -49.78
CA SER A 16 17.87 19.10 -50.19
C SER A 16 17.59 18.99 -51.69
N VAL A 17 16.32 18.89 -52.11
CA VAL A 17 15.86 19.35 -53.44
C VAL A 17 14.44 19.91 -53.33
N SER A 18 14.31 21.20 -53.60
CA SER A 18 13.08 21.95 -53.85
C SER A 18 12.81 22.00 -55.36
N ILE A 19 11.54 22.13 -55.77
CA ILE A 19 10.96 22.64 -57.05
C ILE A 19 9.52 22.07 -57.10
N ALA A 20 8.43 22.74 -57.51
CA ALA A 20 8.04 24.14 -57.69
C ALA A 20 6.49 24.15 -57.80
N LEU A 21 5.88 25.29 -57.46
CA LEU A 21 4.47 25.62 -57.73
C LEU A 21 4.18 25.66 -59.24
N ALA A 22 3.01 25.16 -59.65
CA ALA A 22 2.30 25.67 -60.82
C ALA A 22 0.78 25.46 -60.67
N ALA A 23 0.05 26.57 -60.71
CA ALA A 23 -1.40 26.62 -60.85
C ALA A 23 -1.80 26.42 -62.32
N PHE A 24 -2.91 25.71 -62.56
CA PHE A 24 -3.71 25.94 -63.76
C PHE A 24 -5.17 25.55 -63.50
N ALA A 25 -6.05 26.55 -63.57
CA ALA A 25 -7.49 26.41 -63.64
C ALA A 25 -7.93 26.73 -65.07
N LEU A 26 -8.86 25.95 -65.63
CA LEU A 26 -10.03 26.35 -66.45
C LEU A 26 -10.48 25.25 -67.44
N THR A 27 -11.76 24.90 -67.28
CA THR A 27 -12.81 24.64 -68.31
C THR A 27 -12.78 23.37 -69.17
N ARG A 28 -13.75 22.47 -68.89
CA ARG A 28 -14.91 22.21 -69.78
C ARG A 28 -15.96 21.31 -69.10
N GLU A 29 -17.20 21.82 -69.01
CA GLU A 29 -18.45 21.06 -68.80
C GLU A 29 -18.89 20.35 -70.12
N PRO A 30 -20.10 19.75 -70.22
CA PRO A 30 -20.53 18.50 -69.61
C PRO A 30 -21.06 17.51 -70.68
N SER A 31 -21.31 16.25 -70.32
CA SER A 31 -22.25 15.41 -71.07
C SER A 31 -23.05 14.50 -70.13
N ASN A 32 -24.35 14.76 -70.14
CA ASN A 32 -25.45 14.06 -69.48
C ASN A 32 -25.53 12.55 -69.77
N GLY A 33 -26.14 11.82 -68.83
CA GLY A 33 -26.72 10.48 -69.02
C GLY A 33 -26.60 9.64 -67.74
N ALA A 34 -27.32 9.98 -66.66
CA ALA A 34 -28.60 9.38 -66.26
C ALA A 34 -28.49 7.91 -65.78
N GLY A 35 -28.67 7.72 -64.46
CA GLY A 35 -28.71 6.41 -63.79
C GLY A 35 -29.07 6.53 -62.30
N ALA A 36 -30.36 6.80 -62.07
CA ALA A 36 -31.19 6.72 -60.86
C ALA A 36 -30.59 6.49 -59.45
N ALA A 37 -31.07 7.35 -58.55
CA ALA A 37 -30.91 7.40 -57.10
C ALA A 37 -31.48 6.18 -56.35
N GLY A 38 -30.81 5.82 -55.23
CA GLY A 38 -31.39 5.18 -54.06
C GLY A 38 -31.11 6.06 -52.85
N ALA A 39 -32.08 6.88 -52.46
CA ALA A 39 -32.01 7.77 -51.31
C ALA A 39 -32.03 6.95 -50.00
N ALA A 40 -31.04 7.17 -49.14
CA ALA A 40 -31.09 6.73 -47.76
C ALA A 40 -31.99 7.68 -46.97
N ASP A 41 -32.98 7.11 -46.29
CA ASP A 41 -33.99 7.81 -45.49
C ASP A 41 -33.36 8.78 -44.49
N THR A 42 -33.74 10.05 -44.62
CA THR A 42 -33.63 11.06 -43.56
C THR A 42 -34.89 10.92 -42.69
N PRO A 43 -34.79 10.70 -41.37
CA PRO A 43 -36.00 10.65 -40.55
C PRO A 43 -36.65 12.03 -40.54
N ALA A 44 -37.92 12.08 -40.91
CA ALA A 44 -38.72 13.30 -40.92
C ALA A 44 -38.75 13.92 -39.50
N SER A 45 -38.58 15.24 -39.42
CA SER A 45 -38.69 15.98 -38.16
C SER A 45 -40.15 15.96 -37.68
N ALA A 46 -40.45 15.10 -36.69
CA ALA A 46 -41.74 15.07 -36.04
C ALA A 46 -42.03 16.42 -35.35
N GLN A 47 -43.18 17.03 -35.65
CA GLN A 47 -43.64 18.23 -34.94
C GLN A 47 -44.00 17.85 -33.50
N THR A 48 -43.27 18.41 -32.54
CA THR A 48 -43.55 18.25 -31.10
C THR A 48 -44.56 19.30 -30.64
N SER A 49 -45.65 18.88 -30.00
CA SER A 49 -46.62 19.79 -29.38
C SER A 49 -47.09 19.24 -28.02
N PRO A 50 -47.47 20.10 -27.06
CA PRO A 50 -48.08 19.65 -25.81
C PRO A 50 -49.38 18.91 -26.09
N GLY A 51 -49.50 17.71 -25.55
CA GLY A 51 -50.68 16.87 -25.72
C GLY A 51 -51.76 17.11 -24.66
N ARG A 52 -52.97 16.64 -24.96
CA ARG A 52 -54.17 16.80 -24.12
C ARG A 52 -54.09 16.09 -22.76
N HIS A 53 -53.16 15.14 -22.61
CA HIS A 53 -52.86 14.42 -21.37
C HIS A 53 -51.56 14.90 -20.72
N GLY A 54 -51.02 16.04 -21.16
CA GLY A 54 -49.75 16.59 -20.66
C GLY A 54 -48.50 15.91 -21.22
N GLY A 55 -48.65 15.10 -22.27
CA GLY A 55 -47.55 14.39 -22.92
C GLY A 55 -46.92 15.14 -24.08
N THR A 56 -45.93 14.51 -24.70
CA THR A 56 -45.33 14.97 -25.96
C THR A 56 -46.05 14.32 -27.12
N VAL A 57 -46.67 15.12 -28.00
CA VAL A 57 -47.25 14.64 -29.25
C VAL A 57 -46.17 14.59 -30.32
N LEU A 58 -46.02 13.44 -30.98
CA LEU A 58 -45.17 13.22 -32.14
C LEU A 58 -46.06 12.79 -33.30
N THR A 59 -45.91 13.42 -34.46
CA THR A 59 -46.77 13.20 -35.63
C THR A 59 -45.94 12.90 -36.86
N GLU A 60 -46.36 11.89 -37.63
CA GLU A 60 -45.79 11.54 -38.92
C GLU A 60 -46.89 11.01 -39.84
N GLY A 61 -47.18 11.78 -40.89
CA GLY A 61 -48.29 11.49 -41.80
C GLY A 61 -49.64 11.51 -41.10
N ALA A 62 -50.42 10.43 -41.26
CA ALA A 62 -51.75 10.28 -40.65
C ALA A 62 -51.72 9.72 -39.22
N LEU A 63 -50.54 9.35 -38.71
CA LEU A 63 -50.36 8.72 -37.41
C LEU A 63 -49.67 9.69 -36.44
N SER A 64 -50.19 9.78 -35.23
CA SER A 64 -49.55 10.51 -34.14
C SER A 64 -49.55 9.67 -32.87
N VAL A 65 -48.60 9.94 -31.99
CA VAL A 65 -48.60 9.42 -30.61
C VAL A 65 -48.43 10.56 -29.64
N GLU A 66 -49.25 10.59 -28.61
CA GLU A 66 -48.94 11.35 -27.41
C GLU A 66 -48.32 10.41 -26.38
N ILE A 67 -47.10 10.73 -25.94
CA ILE A 67 -46.34 9.91 -24.99
C ILE A 67 -46.22 10.67 -23.67
N VAL A 68 -46.65 10.02 -22.58
CA VAL A 68 -46.61 10.53 -21.21
C VAL A 68 -45.80 9.57 -20.36
N LEU A 69 -44.86 10.06 -19.56
CA LEU A 69 -44.30 9.29 -18.45
C LEU A 69 -45.14 9.55 -17.20
N SER A 70 -45.91 8.57 -16.76
CA SER A 70 -46.88 8.71 -15.67
C SER A 70 -46.72 7.61 -14.64
N GLY A 71 -46.83 7.96 -13.36
CA GLY A 71 -46.74 7.03 -12.24
C GLY A 71 -45.97 7.63 -11.07
N LYS A 72 -45.96 6.93 -9.93
CA LYS A 72 -45.16 7.31 -8.77
C LYS A 72 -43.69 6.92 -8.99
N PRO A 73 -42.72 7.54 -8.29
CA PRO A 73 -41.33 7.08 -8.27
C PRO A 73 -41.26 5.56 -8.01
N GLY A 74 -40.55 4.83 -8.87
CA GLY A 74 -40.45 3.36 -8.82
C GLY A 74 -41.51 2.56 -9.61
N ASP A 75 -42.60 3.20 -10.05
CA ASP A 75 -43.60 2.61 -10.96
C ASP A 75 -44.01 3.58 -12.08
N ALA A 76 -43.11 4.49 -12.46
CA ALA A 76 -43.30 5.36 -13.59
C ALA A 76 -43.40 4.52 -14.87
N ARG A 77 -44.41 4.76 -15.71
CA ARG A 77 -44.65 3.97 -16.93
C ARG A 77 -44.86 4.88 -18.12
N LEU A 78 -44.43 4.41 -19.29
CA LEU A 78 -44.74 5.08 -20.54
C LEU A 78 -46.20 4.79 -20.90
N VAL A 79 -46.98 5.84 -21.05
CA VAL A 79 -48.36 5.79 -21.52
C VAL A 79 -48.40 6.41 -22.91
N VAL A 80 -48.81 5.62 -23.88
CA VAL A 80 -48.93 6.01 -25.28
C VAL A 80 -50.41 6.13 -25.63
N HIS A 81 -50.80 7.30 -26.10
CA HIS A 81 -52.12 7.61 -26.64
C HIS A 81 -52.01 7.79 -28.15
N PRO A 82 -52.23 6.74 -28.96
CA PRO A 82 -52.15 6.84 -30.40
C PRO A 82 -53.36 7.61 -30.97
N LEU A 83 -53.09 8.41 -31.99
CA LEU A 83 -54.08 9.11 -32.80
C LEU A 83 -53.93 8.68 -34.26
N VAL A 84 -55.07 8.46 -34.90
CA VAL A 84 -55.19 8.21 -36.34
C VAL A 84 -56.03 9.35 -36.91
N GLU A 85 -55.49 10.07 -37.90
CA GLU A 85 -56.15 11.23 -38.52
C GLU A 85 -56.62 12.27 -37.48
N GLY A 86 -55.83 12.48 -36.42
CA GLY A 86 -56.12 13.42 -35.34
C GLY A 86 -57.17 12.96 -34.31
N LYS A 87 -57.73 11.75 -34.44
CA LYS A 87 -58.70 11.17 -33.48
C LYS A 87 -58.07 10.03 -32.66
N PRO A 88 -58.46 9.82 -31.39
CA PRO A 88 -58.00 8.68 -30.61
C PRO A 88 -58.21 7.36 -31.36
N ALA A 89 -57.21 6.49 -31.36
CA ALA A 89 -57.34 5.20 -32.03
C ALA A 89 -58.23 4.23 -31.24
N ASP A 90 -59.21 3.62 -31.90
CA ASP A 90 -60.18 2.71 -31.27
C ASP A 90 -60.00 1.22 -31.61
N LYS A 91 -59.58 0.87 -32.82
CA LYS A 91 -59.38 -0.54 -33.27
C LYS A 91 -58.17 -0.64 -34.21
N ASP A 92 -57.63 -1.85 -34.36
CA ASP A 92 -56.56 -2.19 -35.32
C ASP A 92 -55.22 -1.44 -35.15
N VAL A 93 -54.91 -1.06 -33.91
CA VAL A 93 -53.63 -0.44 -33.54
C VAL A 93 -52.83 -1.34 -32.61
N ALA A 94 -51.55 -1.51 -32.93
CA ALA A 94 -50.56 -2.15 -32.08
C ALA A 94 -49.44 -1.15 -31.74
N VAL A 95 -49.01 -1.18 -30.47
CA VAL A 95 -47.90 -0.37 -29.97
C VAL A 95 -46.82 -1.31 -29.44
N SER A 96 -45.61 -1.16 -29.96
CA SER A 96 -44.41 -1.83 -29.48
C SER A 96 -43.26 -0.83 -29.41
N GLY A 97 -42.12 -1.22 -28.87
CA GLY A 97 -40.96 -0.35 -28.94
C GLY A 97 -39.72 -0.92 -28.30
N SER A 98 -38.71 -0.07 -28.20
CA SER A 98 -37.48 -0.34 -27.46
C SER A 98 -37.01 0.92 -26.76
N MET A 99 -36.37 0.78 -25.61
CA MET A 99 -35.80 1.87 -24.83
C MET A 99 -34.31 1.65 -24.65
N THR A 100 -33.49 2.60 -25.08
CA THR A 100 -32.06 2.64 -24.76
C THR A 100 -31.85 3.55 -23.57
N ARG A 101 -31.36 3.00 -22.46
CA ARG A 101 -31.06 3.70 -21.21
C ARG A 101 -29.71 4.41 -21.29
N TYR A 102 -29.49 5.37 -20.40
CA TYR A 102 -28.22 6.09 -20.30
C TYR A 102 -27.00 5.19 -20.00
N ASP A 103 -27.21 4.00 -19.44
CA ASP A 103 -26.17 2.97 -19.21
C ASP A 103 -25.84 2.15 -20.47
N GLY A 104 -26.42 2.51 -21.62
CA GLY A 104 -26.25 1.82 -22.90
C GLY A 104 -27.13 0.58 -23.08
N SER A 105 -27.93 0.20 -22.08
CA SER A 105 -28.78 -0.98 -22.19
C SER A 105 -30.03 -0.70 -23.03
N THR A 106 -30.33 -1.61 -23.98
CA THR A 106 -31.54 -1.57 -24.79
C THR A 106 -32.52 -2.62 -24.30
N LEU A 107 -33.73 -2.18 -23.94
CA LEU A 107 -34.80 -3.01 -23.40
C LEU A 107 -36.01 -2.97 -24.36
N PRO A 108 -36.67 -4.10 -24.66
CA PRO A 108 -37.94 -4.06 -25.38
C PRO A 108 -39.02 -3.42 -24.51
N LEU A 109 -39.84 -2.56 -25.12
CA LEU A 109 -41.03 -1.98 -24.48
C LEU A 109 -42.27 -2.75 -24.93
N ARG A 110 -42.87 -3.47 -23.99
CA ARG A 110 -44.17 -4.12 -24.19
C ARG A 110 -45.26 -3.24 -23.65
N PHE A 111 -46.38 -3.16 -24.35
CA PHE A 111 -47.50 -2.32 -23.95
C PHE A 111 -48.77 -3.13 -23.71
N VAL A 112 -49.45 -2.81 -22.62
CA VAL A 112 -50.76 -3.35 -22.27
C VAL A 112 -51.82 -2.30 -22.60
N ARG A 113 -52.81 -2.70 -23.40
CA ARG A 113 -53.90 -1.81 -23.81
C ARG A 113 -55.00 -1.75 -22.74
N ALA A 114 -55.46 -0.54 -22.42
CA ALA A 114 -56.65 -0.29 -21.61
C ALA A 114 -57.47 0.83 -22.25
N GLY A 115 -58.57 0.50 -22.94
CA GLY A 115 -59.35 1.48 -23.70
C GLY A 115 -58.56 2.07 -24.88
N GLN A 116 -58.36 3.40 -24.85
CA GLN A 116 -57.63 4.17 -25.87
C GLN A 116 -56.17 4.49 -25.47
N LYS A 117 -55.62 3.83 -24.45
CA LYS A 117 -54.23 4.01 -24.01
C LYS A 117 -53.46 2.69 -23.95
N TRP A 118 -52.15 2.78 -24.14
CA TRP A 118 -51.19 1.70 -24.08
C TRP A 118 -50.15 2.04 -23.02
N THR A 119 -50.09 1.25 -21.95
CA THR A 119 -49.15 1.48 -20.84
C THR A 119 -48.04 0.43 -20.88
N SER A 120 -46.79 0.85 -20.66
CA SER A 120 -45.67 -0.07 -20.60
C SER A 120 -45.89 -1.13 -19.52
N ALA A 121 -45.65 -2.39 -19.85
CA ALA A 121 -45.82 -3.53 -18.95
C ALA A 121 -44.77 -3.49 -17.82
N GLU A 122 -43.57 -3.04 -18.15
CA GLU A 122 -42.49 -2.78 -17.21
C GLU A 122 -42.46 -1.29 -16.82
N PRO A 123 -42.13 -0.96 -15.55
CA PRO A 123 -41.86 0.40 -15.14
C PRO A 123 -40.51 0.89 -15.70
N VAL A 124 -40.40 2.19 -15.91
CA VAL A 124 -39.19 2.91 -16.26
C VAL A 124 -38.52 3.37 -14.96
N GLY A 125 -37.38 2.76 -14.62
CA GLY A 125 -36.63 3.10 -13.43
C GLY A 125 -36.00 4.50 -13.50
N MET A 126 -35.85 5.13 -12.33
CA MET A 126 -35.05 6.35 -12.18
C MET A 126 -33.55 6.06 -12.33
N PRO A 127 -32.73 7.03 -12.78
CA PRO A 127 -33.16 8.31 -13.36
C PRO A 127 -33.81 8.09 -14.74
N HIS A 128 -34.75 8.95 -15.13
CA HIS A 128 -35.52 8.83 -16.37
C HIS A 128 -34.73 9.36 -17.57
N VAL A 129 -33.50 8.85 -17.76
CA VAL A 129 -32.63 9.23 -18.88
C VAL A 129 -32.61 8.09 -19.88
N PHE A 130 -33.30 8.28 -21.01
CA PHE A 130 -33.43 7.25 -22.05
C PHE A 130 -33.87 7.83 -23.40
N ASP A 131 -33.63 7.05 -24.45
CA ASP A 131 -34.19 7.23 -25.79
C ASP A 131 -35.12 6.03 -26.08
N ALA A 132 -36.42 6.29 -26.24
CA ALA A 132 -37.42 5.29 -26.59
C ALA A 132 -37.82 5.41 -28.07
N ALA A 133 -37.77 4.30 -28.80
CA ALA A 133 -38.37 4.18 -30.12
C ALA A 133 -39.73 3.47 -29.97
N ILE A 134 -40.82 4.20 -30.17
CA ILE A 134 -42.20 3.72 -30.09
C ILE A 134 -42.71 3.45 -31.50
N GLN A 135 -42.94 2.18 -31.80
CA GLN A 135 -43.52 1.72 -33.05
C GLN A 135 -45.04 1.67 -32.93
N LEU A 136 -45.72 2.42 -33.79
CA LEU A 136 -47.15 2.40 -33.95
C LEU A 136 -47.49 1.71 -35.28
N ARG A 137 -48.22 0.59 -35.20
CA ARG A 137 -48.71 -0.13 -36.39
C ARG A 137 -50.22 0.01 -36.49
N TRP A 138 -50.69 0.49 -37.63
CA TRP A 138 -52.10 0.61 -37.97
C TRP A 138 -52.31 0.14 -39.41
N ARG A 139 -53.11 -0.92 -39.60
CA ARG A 139 -53.26 -1.61 -40.90
C ARG A 139 -51.88 -2.05 -41.45
N GLU A 140 -51.54 -1.61 -42.67
CA GLU A 140 -50.23 -1.86 -43.32
C GLU A 140 -49.20 -0.76 -43.06
N GLN A 141 -49.57 0.31 -42.33
CA GLN A 141 -48.66 1.39 -41.98
C GLN A 141 -47.98 1.10 -40.63
N SER A 142 -46.67 1.30 -40.58
CA SER A 142 -45.88 1.21 -39.36
C SER A 142 -44.95 2.41 -39.28
N VAL A 143 -45.06 3.18 -38.20
CA VAL A 143 -44.29 4.41 -37.98
C VAL A 143 -43.55 4.29 -36.65
N SER A 144 -42.31 4.79 -36.60
CA SER A 144 -41.47 4.74 -35.40
C SER A 144 -41.18 6.13 -34.88
N PHE A 145 -41.72 6.45 -33.71
CA PHE A 145 -41.55 7.73 -33.03
C PHE A 145 -40.41 7.65 -32.02
N VAL A 146 -39.50 8.63 -32.02
CA VAL A 146 -38.42 8.72 -31.02
C VAL A 146 -38.82 9.68 -29.91
N PHE A 147 -38.77 9.21 -28.68
CA PHE A 147 -39.09 9.97 -27.47
C PHE A 147 -37.94 9.87 -26.47
N SER A 148 -37.37 11.01 -26.10
CA SER A 148 -36.22 11.09 -25.20
C SER A 148 -36.57 11.81 -23.91
N ARG A 149 -36.02 11.32 -22.79
CA ARG A 149 -36.05 12.00 -21.49
C ARG A 149 -34.63 12.14 -20.96
N ALA A 150 -34.37 13.23 -20.24
CA ALA A 150 -33.06 13.56 -19.69
C ALA A 150 -33.13 13.98 -18.22
N ASP A 151 -34.19 13.57 -17.50
CA ASP A 151 -34.42 14.00 -16.12
C ASP A 151 -33.32 13.43 -15.20
N GLY A 152 -32.61 14.31 -14.51
CA GLY A 152 -31.46 13.95 -13.67
C GLY A 152 -30.15 13.76 -14.44
N ALA A 153 -30.10 14.09 -15.75
CA ALA A 153 -28.86 14.18 -16.49
C ALA A 153 -28.21 15.56 -16.33
N ILE A 154 -26.89 15.58 -16.09
CA ILE A 154 -26.07 16.77 -16.13
C ILE A 154 -25.62 16.97 -17.57
N ALA A 155 -26.22 17.93 -18.27
CA ALA A 155 -25.89 18.21 -19.67
C ALA A 155 -24.52 18.90 -19.80
N LEU A 156 -23.58 18.26 -20.51
CA LEU A 156 -22.22 18.75 -20.70
C LEU A 156 -21.73 18.38 -22.11
N SER A 157 -21.33 19.39 -22.88
CA SER A 157 -20.70 19.21 -24.18
C SER A 157 -19.27 18.66 -24.05
N ALA A 158 -18.75 18.02 -25.11
CA ALA A 158 -17.38 17.49 -25.11
C ALA A 158 -16.33 18.57 -24.73
N ALA A 159 -16.48 19.80 -25.24
CA ALA A 159 -15.60 20.92 -24.91
C ALA A 159 -15.67 21.32 -23.42
N GLN A 160 -16.86 21.30 -22.81
CA GLN A 160 -17.02 21.59 -21.37
C GLN A 160 -16.41 20.49 -20.50
N ILE A 161 -16.48 19.24 -20.93
CA ILE A 161 -15.91 18.09 -20.21
C ILE A 161 -14.38 18.17 -20.21
N GLU A 162 -13.80 18.53 -21.36
CA GLU A 162 -12.37 18.78 -21.48
C GLU A 162 -11.92 19.99 -20.65
N ALA A 163 -12.66 21.11 -20.72
CA ALA A 163 -12.38 22.31 -19.93
C ALA A 163 -12.47 22.05 -18.41
N ALA A 164 -13.42 21.21 -17.98
CA ALA A 164 -13.56 20.74 -16.60
C ALA A 164 -12.52 19.68 -16.21
N ARG A 165 -11.65 19.25 -17.15
CA ARG A 165 -10.62 18.22 -16.97
C ARG A 165 -11.18 16.91 -16.41
N ILE A 166 -12.39 16.55 -16.81
CA ILE A 166 -13.01 15.28 -16.42
C ILE A 166 -12.42 14.20 -17.33
N ARG A 167 -11.67 13.27 -16.76
CA ARG A 167 -11.17 12.10 -17.51
C ARG A 167 -12.22 11.00 -17.48
N LEU A 168 -12.48 10.41 -18.63
CA LEU A 168 -13.32 9.22 -18.72
C LEU A 168 -12.50 7.97 -18.39
N GLY A 169 -13.09 7.07 -17.61
CA GLY A 169 -12.61 5.71 -17.40
C GLY A 169 -13.66 4.71 -17.88
N GLU A 170 -13.24 3.46 -18.02
CA GLU A 170 -14.11 2.34 -18.39
C GLU A 170 -14.18 1.35 -17.24
N ALA A 171 -15.38 1.04 -16.76
CA ALA A 171 -15.56 0.14 -15.63
C ALA A 171 -15.19 -1.30 -16.05
N GLY A 172 -14.25 -1.92 -15.34
CA GLY A 172 -13.74 -3.23 -15.74
C GLY A 172 -12.95 -3.94 -14.64
N PRO A 173 -12.32 -5.09 -14.95
CA PRO A 173 -11.56 -5.86 -13.99
C PRO A 173 -10.37 -5.07 -13.46
N ALA A 174 -10.11 -5.16 -12.15
CA ALA A 174 -8.97 -4.53 -11.52
C ALA A 174 -8.34 -5.42 -10.44
N GLN A 175 -7.10 -5.11 -10.10
CA GLN A 175 -6.42 -5.65 -8.93
C GLN A 175 -6.52 -4.64 -7.80
N VAL A 176 -7.19 -5.02 -6.70
CA VAL A 176 -7.29 -4.19 -5.51
C VAL A 176 -6.21 -4.62 -4.52
N LEU A 177 -5.37 -3.67 -4.13
CA LEU A 177 -4.38 -3.83 -3.06
C LEU A 177 -5.10 -3.81 -1.72
N THR A 178 -5.30 -4.99 -1.14
CA THR A 178 -5.83 -5.07 0.20
C THR A 178 -4.71 -4.81 1.19
N ALA A 179 -4.74 -3.67 1.86
CA ALA A 179 -3.90 -3.39 3.01
C ALA A 179 -4.77 -3.26 4.26
N PHE A 180 -4.20 -3.58 5.41
CA PHE A 180 -4.82 -3.29 6.70
C PHE A 180 -3.79 -2.74 7.66
N GLN A 181 -4.25 -1.91 8.58
CA GLN A 181 -3.41 -1.31 9.60
C GLN A 181 -3.54 -2.08 10.90
N LEU A 182 -2.39 -2.33 11.53
CA LEU A 182 -2.30 -2.85 12.88
C LEU A 182 -1.56 -1.84 13.76
N PRO A 183 -1.99 -1.67 15.02
CA PRO A 183 -1.21 -0.92 15.98
C PRO A 183 0.09 -1.66 16.28
N GLY A 184 1.15 -0.89 16.51
CA GLY A 184 2.45 -1.40 16.91
C GLY A 184 3.21 -0.44 17.81
N GLU A 185 4.35 -0.91 18.28
CA GLU A 185 5.29 -0.17 19.12
C GLU A 185 6.70 -0.35 18.57
N ILE A 186 7.49 0.71 18.56
CA ILE A 186 8.92 0.60 18.29
C ILE A 186 9.61 -0.01 19.49
N ARG A 187 10.37 -1.09 19.28
CA ARG A 187 11.17 -1.77 20.30
C ARG A 187 12.63 -1.81 19.88
N PHE A 188 13.51 -2.05 20.85
CA PHE A 188 14.91 -2.35 20.56
C PHE A 188 15.00 -3.55 19.62
N ASN A 189 15.95 -3.51 18.71
CA ASN A 189 16.34 -4.72 18.00
C ASN A 189 17.11 -5.60 18.99
N GLU A 190 16.45 -6.62 19.56
CA GLU A 190 17.06 -7.48 20.58
C GLU A 190 18.26 -8.27 20.04
N ASP A 191 18.31 -8.56 18.73
CA ASP A 191 19.46 -9.19 18.08
C ASP A 191 20.70 -8.29 18.06
N ARG A 192 20.51 -6.97 18.26
CA ARG A 192 21.58 -5.96 18.34
C ARG A 192 21.65 -5.31 19.73
N THR A 193 21.13 -5.99 20.74
CA THR A 193 21.11 -5.53 22.12
C THR A 193 21.84 -6.53 23.02
N ALA A 194 22.72 -6.03 23.89
CA ALA A 194 23.45 -6.85 24.85
C ALA A 194 23.25 -6.35 26.28
N HIS A 195 23.02 -7.31 27.18
CA HIS A 195 23.09 -7.07 28.61
C HIS A 195 24.55 -7.23 29.06
N VAL A 196 25.14 -6.14 29.52
CA VAL A 196 26.55 -6.12 29.92
C VAL A 196 26.63 -6.41 31.42
N VAL A 197 27.16 -7.60 31.73
CA VAL A 197 27.33 -8.12 33.08
C VAL A 197 28.82 -8.25 33.43
N PRO A 198 29.23 -8.00 34.69
CA PRO A 198 30.60 -8.24 35.12
C PRO A 198 30.83 -9.75 35.25
N ARG A 199 32.04 -10.25 35.02
CA ARG A 199 32.35 -11.70 35.18
C ARG A 199 32.87 -12.05 36.57
N VAL A 200 33.02 -11.05 37.43
CA VAL A 200 33.53 -11.16 38.80
C VAL A 200 32.68 -10.29 39.71
N ALA A 201 32.50 -10.74 40.96
CA ALA A 201 31.88 -9.92 41.98
C ALA A 201 32.88 -8.88 42.52
N GLY A 202 32.37 -7.75 42.99
CA GLY A 202 33.21 -6.67 43.53
C GLY A 202 32.45 -5.40 43.85
N ILE A 203 33.18 -4.33 44.15
CA ILE A 203 32.64 -2.99 44.42
C ILE A 203 32.87 -2.11 43.20
N VAL A 204 31.84 -1.42 42.72
CA VAL A 204 31.96 -0.48 41.61
C VAL A 204 32.76 0.74 42.07
N GLU A 205 33.98 0.93 41.55
CA GLU A 205 34.81 2.11 41.87
C GLU A 205 34.37 3.33 41.07
N ARG A 206 34.06 3.12 39.79
CA ARG A 206 33.75 4.20 38.85
C ARG A 206 32.82 3.72 37.76
N VAL A 207 31.87 4.57 37.39
CA VAL A 207 31.05 4.41 36.19
C VAL A 207 31.46 5.50 35.20
N GLY A 208 31.83 5.10 33.99
CA GLY A 208 32.42 5.97 32.97
C GLY A 208 31.45 6.46 31.90
N VAL A 209 30.18 6.04 31.94
CA VAL A 209 29.17 6.33 30.92
C VAL A 209 27.80 6.59 31.55
N SER A 210 26.94 7.31 30.84
CA SER A 210 25.55 7.60 31.23
C SER A 210 24.54 6.92 30.30
N ALA A 211 23.30 6.76 30.77
CA ALA A 211 22.20 6.34 29.90
C ALA A 211 21.95 7.41 28.82
N GLY A 212 21.75 6.97 27.57
CA GLY A 212 21.67 7.80 26.37
C GLY A 212 23.01 8.11 25.70
N GLU A 213 24.14 7.77 26.32
CA GLU A 213 25.46 8.01 25.76
C GLU A 213 25.83 6.97 24.68
N ASN A 214 26.49 7.42 23.62
CA ASN A 214 27.07 6.53 22.61
C ASN A 214 28.47 6.09 23.04
N VAL A 215 28.75 4.81 22.86
CA VAL A 215 30.03 4.20 23.22
C VAL A 215 30.64 3.44 22.05
N GLU A 216 31.95 3.36 22.02
CA GLU A 216 32.70 2.56 21.04
C GLU A 216 32.95 1.13 21.56
N GLN A 217 33.21 0.20 20.64
CA GLN A 217 33.60 -1.15 21.00
C GLN A 217 34.88 -1.12 21.86
N GLY A 218 34.84 -1.83 23.00
CA GLY A 218 35.96 -1.89 23.94
C GLY A 218 36.08 -0.71 24.89
N GLN A 219 35.25 0.34 24.77
CA GLN A 219 35.23 1.46 25.72
C GLN A 219 34.91 0.97 27.14
N VAL A 220 35.59 1.52 28.15
CA VAL A 220 35.37 1.16 29.56
C VAL A 220 34.09 1.80 30.06
N LEU A 221 33.11 0.97 30.42
CA LEU A 221 31.81 1.38 30.95
C LEU A 221 31.86 1.55 32.47
N ALA A 222 32.50 0.61 33.18
CA ALA A 222 32.69 0.66 34.62
C ALA A 222 34.00 0.01 35.04
N VAL A 223 34.48 0.41 36.22
CA VAL A 223 35.63 -0.18 36.90
C VAL A 223 35.14 -0.79 38.21
N ILE A 224 35.48 -2.06 38.44
CA ILE A 224 35.06 -2.84 39.60
C ILE A 224 36.31 -3.32 40.34
N ALA A 225 36.37 -3.08 41.64
CA ALA A 225 37.37 -3.65 42.53
C ALA A 225 36.92 -5.05 42.96
N SER A 226 37.64 -6.08 42.53
CA SER A 226 37.34 -7.48 42.82
C SER A 226 38.52 -8.15 43.54
N THR A 227 38.24 -8.67 44.74
CA THR A 227 39.21 -9.46 45.51
C THR A 227 39.47 -10.82 44.86
N ASP A 228 38.44 -11.50 44.35
CA ASP A 228 38.58 -12.77 43.61
C ASP A 228 39.51 -12.60 42.38
N LEU A 229 39.39 -11.49 41.66
CA LEU A 229 40.29 -11.20 40.54
C LEU A 229 41.74 -10.97 41.01
N ALA A 230 41.92 -10.31 42.16
CA ALA A 230 43.24 -10.09 42.75
C ALA A 230 43.91 -11.43 43.13
N ASP A 231 43.15 -12.36 43.70
CA ASP A 231 43.63 -13.69 44.08
C ASP A 231 44.06 -14.50 42.85
N ARG A 232 43.23 -14.52 41.79
CA ARG A 232 43.56 -15.23 40.53
C ARG A 232 44.79 -14.66 39.83
N ARG A 233 44.95 -13.33 39.82
CA ARG A 233 46.15 -12.69 39.26
C ARG A 233 47.39 -12.96 40.10
N SER A 234 47.24 -13.02 41.42
CA SER A 234 48.32 -13.41 42.34
C SER A 234 48.72 -14.88 42.16
N GLU A 235 47.76 -15.77 41.92
CA GLU A 235 47.98 -17.17 41.58
C GLU A 235 48.80 -17.29 40.28
N LEU A 236 48.41 -16.57 39.22
CA LEU A 236 49.17 -16.56 37.96
C LEU A 236 50.59 -16.04 38.16
N LEU A 237 50.75 -14.90 38.85
CA LEU A 237 52.07 -14.32 39.10
C LEU A 237 52.96 -15.30 39.85
N SER A 238 52.43 -15.97 40.87
CA SER A 238 53.15 -16.98 41.64
C SER A 238 53.53 -18.19 40.79
N ALA A 239 52.62 -18.68 39.94
CA ALA A 239 52.87 -19.77 39.01
C ALA A 239 53.96 -19.43 37.99
N GLU A 240 53.97 -18.21 37.46
CA GLU A 240 55.00 -17.74 36.53
C GLU A 240 56.38 -17.66 37.17
N ARG A 241 56.46 -17.23 38.44
CA ARG A 241 57.73 -17.23 39.19
C ARG A 241 58.24 -18.65 39.44
N ARG A 242 57.35 -19.58 39.80
CA ARG A 242 57.70 -21.00 39.98
C ARG A 242 58.16 -21.63 38.66
N LEU A 243 57.49 -21.33 37.55
CA LEU A 243 57.89 -21.80 36.23
C LEU A 243 59.26 -21.26 35.82
N ALA A 244 59.55 -19.99 36.08
CA ALA A 244 60.88 -19.42 35.81
C ALA A 244 61.99 -20.11 36.62
N ALA A 245 61.73 -20.39 37.90
CA ALA A 245 62.66 -21.13 38.76
C ALA A 245 62.84 -22.57 38.27
N ALA A 246 61.76 -23.30 38.00
CA ALA A 246 61.80 -24.69 37.54
C ALA A 246 62.49 -24.83 36.17
N ARG A 247 62.30 -23.87 35.26
CA ARG A 247 63.06 -23.81 33.99
C ARG A 247 64.56 -23.68 34.21
N THR A 248 64.96 -22.82 35.14
CA THR A 248 66.38 -22.62 35.47
C THR A 248 66.99 -23.87 36.10
N SER A 249 66.28 -24.49 37.04
CA SER A 249 66.72 -25.74 37.67
C SER A 249 66.80 -26.88 36.67
N TYR A 250 65.78 -27.07 35.82
CA TYR A 250 65.80 -28.07 34.75
C TYR A 250 66.96 -27.87 33.78
N ALA A 251 67.21 -26.63 33.34
CA ALA A 251 68.32 -26.32 32.44
C ALA A 251 69.67 -26.67 33.06
N ARG A 252 69.88 -26.30 34.34
CA ARG A 252 71.09 -26.63 35.09
C ARG A 252 71.26 -28.14 35.24
N GLU A 253 70.22 -28.82 35.69
CA GLU A 253 70.25 -30.25 35.98
C GLU A 253 70.44 -31.09 34.71
N LYS A 254 69.83 -30.66 33.61
CA LYS A 254 70.05 -31.24 32.29
C LYS A 254 71.52 -31.17 31.86
N THR A 255 72.18 -30.03 32.06
CA THR A 255 73.60 -29.87 31.74
C THR A 255 74.46 -30.76 32.63
N LEU A 256 74.26 -30.74 33.95
CA LEU A 256 75.03 -31.55 34.90
C LEU A 256 74.89 -33.05 34.65
N TRP A 257 73.69 -33.51 34.29
CA TRP A 257 73.45 -34.90 33.93
C TRP A 257 74.12 -35.28 32.60
N GLN A 258 74.07 -34.40 31.58
CA GLN A 258 74.78 -34.60 30.31
C GLN A 258 76.30 -34.67 30.48
N GLU A 259 76.84 -33.89 31.43
CA GLU A 259 78.24 -33.91 31.83
C GLU A 259 78.58 -35.07 32.79
N ARG A 260 77.60 -35.91 33.15
CA ARG A 260 77.71 -37.06 34.08
C ARG A 260 78.14 -36.68 35.51
N ILE A 261 77.80 -35.46 35.94
CA ILE A 261 78.09 -34.94 37.29
C ILE A 261 76.96 -35.28 38.26
N SER A 262 75.69 -35.22 37.82
CA SER A 262 74.52 -35.51 38.64
C SER A 262 73.80 -36.81 38.25
N ALA A 263 72.92 -37.31 39.14
CA ALA A 263 72.18 -38.54 38.91
C ALA A 263 71.01 -38.34 37.94
N GLU A 264 70.66 -39.37 37.16
CA GLU A 264 69.49 -39.31 36.25
C GLU A 264 68.18 -39.02 37.01
N GLN A 265 68.06 -39.49 38.25
CA GLN A 265 66.92 -39.20 39.12
C GLN A 265 66.75 -37.69 39.36
N ASP A 266 67.83 -36.94 39.55
CA ASP A 266 67.78 -35.50 39.80
C ASP A 266 67.27 -34.76 38.55
N TYR A 267 67.75 -35.15 37.36
CA TYR A 267 67.26 -34.64 36.07
C TYR A 267 65.78 -34.94 35.85
N LEU A 268 65.34 -36.18 36.09
CA LEU A 268 63.93 -36.56 35.96
C LEU A 268 63.05 -35.80 36.95
N GLN A 269 63.52 -35.59 38.18
CA GLN A 269 62.82 -34.79 39.18
C GLN A 269 62.68 -33.32 38.76
N ALA A 270 63.75 -32.72 38.22
CA ALA A 270 63.72 -31.36 37.69
C ALA A 270 62.78 -31.24 36.47
N GLN A 271 62.71 -32.28 35.64
CA GLN A 271 61.77 -32.35 34.51
C GLN A 271 60.31 -32.39 34.98
N VAL A 272 59.99 -33.21 35.99
CA VAL A 272 58.66 -33.28 36.59
C VAL A 272 58.26 -31.92 37.18
N GLN A 273 59.14 -31.30 37.95
CA GLN A 273 58.89 -29.96 38.54
C GLN A 273 58.64 -28.89 37.47
N LEU A 274 59.40 -28.92 36.36
CA LEU A 274 59.15 -28.03 35.23
C LEU A 274 57.75 -28.25 34.65
N ARG A 275 57.36 -29.50 34.38
CA ARG A 275 56.07 -29.83 33.80
C ARG A 275 54.91 -29.46 34.73
N GLU A 276 55.05 -29.68 36.02
CA GLU A 276 54.06 -29.25 37.03
C GLU A 276 53.89 -27.73 37.04
N ALA A 277 54.99 -26.97 36.98
CA ALA A 277 54.94 -25.52 36.94
C ALA A 277 54.34 -24.98 35.62
N GLU A 278 54.56 -25.68 34.49
CA GLU A 278 53.93 -25.37 33.20
C GLU A 278 52.41 -25.55 33.26
N ILE A 279 51.96 -26.69 33.79
CA ILE A 279 50.52 -26.99 33.97
C ILE A 279 49.88 -25.96 34.90
N ALA A 280 50.50 -25.65 36.04
CA ALA A 280 49.97 -24.67 36.98
C ALA A 280 49.83 -23.27 36.34
N THR A 281 50.83 -22.84 35.58
CA THR A 281 50.79 -21.56 34.84
C THR A 281 49.70 -21.56 33.77
N GLN A 282 49.58 -22.64 32.99
CA GLN A 282 48.54 -22.78 31.98
C GLN A 282 47.14 -22.73 32.60
N ASN A 283 46.93 -23.43 33.71
CA ASN A 283 45.67 -23.43 34.44
C ASN A 283 45.31 -22.03 34.96
N ALA A 284 46.27 -21.32 35.56
CA ALA A 284 46.06 -19.96 36.04
C ALA A 284 45.72 -18.98 34.90
N ARG A 285 46.39 -19.10 33.74
CA ARG A 285 46.06 -18.31 32.54
C ARG A 285 44.67 -18.61 32.01
N ALA A 286 44.28 -19.89 31.94
CA ALA A 286 42.97 -20.31 31.49
C ALA A 286 41.84 -19.76 32.39
N LYS A 287 42.04 -19.76 33.72
CA LYS A 287 41.10 -19.17 34.68
C LYS A 287 40.87 -17.67 34.44
N LEU A 288 41.92 -16.89 34.13
CA LEU A 288 41.79 -15.46 33.83
C LEU A 288 41.17 -15.20 32.46
N ALA A 289 41.50 -16.01 31.45
CA ALA A 289 40.92 -15.91 30.12
C ALA A 289 39.39 -16.11 30.13
N ALA A 290 38.88 -17.04 30.96
CA ALA A 290 37.44 -17.25 31.13
C ALA A 290 36.69 -15.99 31.66
N LEU A 291 37.40 -15.10 32.36
CA LEU A 291 36.88 -13.84 32.88
C LEU A 291 37.06 -12.67 31.92
N ASN A 292 37.61 -12.90 30.71
CA ASN A 292 38.08 -11.86 29.79
C ASN A 292 38.99 -10.83 30.49
N ALA A 293 39.71 -11.26 31.51
CA ALA A 293 40.59 -10.40 32.30
C ALA A 293 42.04 -10.59 31.81
N PRO A 294 42.70 -9.56 31.28
CA PRO A 294 44.10 -9.67 30.90
C PRO A 294 44.98 -9.87 32.14
N ALA A 295 46.16 -10.47 31.91
CA ALA A 295 47.24 -10.47 32.89
C ALA A 295 47.53 -9.02 33.32
N ALA A 296 47.63 -8.77 34.62
CA ALA A 296 47.60 -7.40 35.15
C ALA A 296 48.78 -6.56 34.64
N ALA A 297 48.49 -5.34 34.14
CA ALA A 297 49.47 -4.29 33.88
C ALA A 297 49.49 -3.21 35.00
N GLY A 298 48.81 -3.45 36.12
CA GLY A 298 48.59 -2.49 37.20
C GLY A 298 47.97 -3.15 38.44
N ALA A 299 47.04 -2.45 39.12
CA ALA A 299 46.37 -2.96 40.33
C ALA A 299 45.71 -4.34 40.11
N LEU A 300 46.02 -5.30 40.97
CA LEU A 300 45.60 -6.70 40.82
C LEU A 300 44.07 -6.88 40.90
N ASN A 301 43.40 -6.05 41.69
CA ASN A 301 41.95 -6.12 41.92
C ASN A 301 41.09 -5.41 40.87
N ARG A 302 41.69 -4.64 39.93
CA ARG A 302 40.93 -3.79 39.01
C ARG A 302 40.37 -4.58 37.83
N TYR A 303 39.05 -4.67 37.75
CA TYR A 303 38.30 -5.23 36.62
C TYR A 303 37.66 -4.11 35.79
N GLU A 304 37.93 -4.08 34.49
CA GLU A 304 37.33 -3.11 33.58
C GLU A 304 36.21 -3.77 32.78
N LEU A 305 34.98 -3.36 33.04
CA LEU A 305 33.83 -3.78 32.25
C LEU A 305 33.76 -2.92 30.99
N ARG A 306 33.82 -3.57 29.83
CA ARG A 306 33.94 -2.91 28.52
C ARG A 306 32.74 -3.18 27.62
N ALA A 307 32.47 -2.25 26.72
CA ALA A 307 31.44 -2.39 25.70
C ALA A 307 31.77 -3.52 24.71
N PRO A 308 30.87 -4.48 24.45
CA PRO A 308 31.11 -5.57 23.51
C PRO A 308 31.09 -5.12 22.03
N PHE A 309 30.39 -4.03 21.72
CA PHE A 309 30.27 -3.42 20.40
C PHE A 309 29.98 -1.91 20.55
N ALA A 310 30.03 -1.16 19.44
CA ALA A 310 29.67 0.25 19.42
C ALA A 310 28.14 0.43 19.40
N GLY A 311 27.59 1.27 20.27
CA GLY A 311 26.14 1.46 20.40
C GLY A 311 25.77 2.49 21.46
N THR A 312 24.51 2.52 21.85
CA THR A 312 23.99 3.45 22.85
C THR A 312 23.71 2.71 24.15
N VAL A 313 24.08 3.31 25.30
CA VAL A 313 23.70 2.82 26.63
C VAL A 313 22.23 3.13 26.87
N VAL A 314 21.36 2.14 26.72
CA VAL A 314 19.90 2.36 26.86
C VAL A 314 19.45 2.24 28.32
N GLU A 315 20.15 1.46 29.13
CA GLU A 315 19.94 1.39 30.58
C GLU A 315 21.27 1.36 31.34
N LYS A 316 21.26 1.98 32.53
CA LYS A 316 22.40 2.01 33.46
C LYS A 316 21.89 1.74 34.87
N HIS A 317 22.29 0.59 35.42
CA HIS A 317 21.93 0.17 36.78
C HIS A 317 23.10 0.31 37.76
N ALA A 318 24.34 0.42 37.28
CA ALA A 318 25.51 0.55 38.15
C ALA A 318 25.64 1.92 38.84
N THR A 319 25.97 1.90 40.12
CA THR A 319 26.29 3.07 40.95
C THR A 319 27.68 2.96 41.61
N PRO A 320 28.53 3.99 41.60
CA PRO A 320 29.78 3.98 42.36
C PRO A 320 29.57 3.70 43.85
N GLY A 321 30.39 2.83 44.43
CA GLY A 321 30.31 2.35 45.81
C GLY A 321 29.40 1.13 46.02
N GLU A 322 28.64 0.72 45.01
CA GLU A 322 27.75 -0.43 45.08
C GLU A 322 28.50 -1.76 44.97
N ALA A 323 28.09 -2.74 45.78
CA ALA A 323 28.55 -4.12 45.66
C ALA A 323 27.73 -4.87 44.61
N VAL A 324 28.40 -5.50 43.65
CA VAL A 324 27.76 -6.18 42.50
C VAL A 324 28.21 -7.63 42.40
N ALA A 325 27.28 -8.50 42.01
CA ALA A 325 27.54 -9.92 41.72
C ALA A 325 28.02 -10.13 40.28
N ALA A 326 28.58 -11.32 39.99
CA ALA A 326 29.12 -11.71 38.68
C ALA A 326 28.07 -11.96 37.58
N ASP A 327 26.79 -11.72 37.85
CA ASP A 327 25.68 -11.84 36.92
C ASP A 327 24.76 -10.60 36.94
N ALA A 328 25.16 -9.57 37.70
CA ALA A 328 24.41 -8.33 37.81
C ALA A 328 24.32 -7.61 36.46
N ARG A 329 23.11 -7.24 36.04
CA ARG A 329 22.86 -6.50 34.81
C ARG A 329 23.19 -5.02 35.01
N LEU A 330 24.42 -4.63 34.73
CA LEU A 330 24.89 -3.27 35.02
C LEU A 330 24.54 -2.27 33.93
N PHE A 331 24.55 -2.71 32.67
CA PHE A 331 24.19 -1.87 31.52
C PHE A 331 23.42 -2.69 30.49
N VAL A 332 22.55 -2.00 29.75
CA VAL A 332 21.98 -2.52 28.50
C VAL A 332 22.51 -1.65 27.38
N LEU A 333 23.15 -2.28 26.39
CA LEU A 333 23.73 -1.62 25.23
C LEU A 333 22.96 -2.04 23.99
N SER A 334 22.52 -1.09 23.17
CA SER A 334 21.76 -1.37 21.95
C SER A 334 22.32 -0.57 20.79
N ASP A 335 22.46 -1.19 19.62
CA ASP A 335 22.71 -0.46 18.39
C ASP A 335 21.38 0.03 17.79
N LEU A 336 21.11 1.33 17.96
CA LEU A 336 19.87 1.98 17.57
C LEU A 336 19.79 2.34 16.08
N SER A 337 20.81 2.01 15.27
CA SER A 337 20.76 2.19 13.81
C SER A 337 19.71 1.31 13.13
N SER A 338 19.21 0.28 13.83
CA SER A 338 18.08 -0.54 13.44
C SER A 338 17.17 -0.78 14.63
N VAL A 339 15.87 -0.63 14.42
CA VAL A 339 14.84 -0.90 15.44
C VAL A 339 13.80 -1.87 14.89
N TRP A 340 13.00 -2.44 15.79
CA TRP A 340 11.85 -3.24 15.41
C TRP A 340 10.58 -2.42 15.58
N ALA A 341 9.68 -2.46 14.60
CA ALA A 341 8.27 -2.15 14.84
C ALA A 341 7.56 -3.47 15.12
N GLU A 342 7.20 -3.69 16.38
CA GLU A 342 6.45 -4.85 16.82
C GLU A 342 4.94 -4.55 16.73
N MET A 343 4.18 -5.42 16.09
CA MET A 343 2.73 -5.30 15.94
C MET A 343 2.03 -6.56 16.44
N ALA A 344 0.83 -6.38 16.97
CA ALA A 344 -0.03 -7.48 17.41
C ALA A 344 -0.96 -7.90 16.26
N VAL A 345 -0.79 -9.13 15.75
CA VAL A 345 -1.56 -9.67 14.63
C VAL A 345 -2.71 -10.53 15.15
N PRO A 346 -3.98 -10.17 14.91
CA PRO A 346 -5.13 -11.00 15.27
C PRO A 346 -5.15 -12.33 14.52
N ALA A 347 -5.67 -13.38 15.14
CA ALA A 347 -5.75 -14.72 14.56
C ALA A 347 -6.42 -14.74 13.16
N GLN A 348 -7.44 -13.88 12.93
CA GLN A 348 -8.14 -13.81 11.64
C GLN A 348 -7.27 -13.26 10.49
N ARG A 349 -6.20 -12.52 10.81
CA ARG A 349 -5.29 -11.88 9.84
C ARG A 349 -3.96 -12.59 9.70
N LEU A 350 -3.71 -13.66 10.46
CA LEU A 350 -2.42 -14.32 10.50
C LEU A 350 -2.00 -14.90 9.13
N ASN A 351 -2.96 -15.33 8.32
CA ASN A 351 -2.72 -15.83 6.96
C ASN A 351 -2.22 -14.73 5.99
N ASP A 352 -2.54 -13.47 6.28
CA ASP A 352 -2.18 -12.29 5.49
C ASP A 352 -0.82 -11.71 5.89
N VAL A 353 -0.33 -12.03 7.10
CA VAL A 353 0.97 -11.56 7.61
C VAL A 353 2.01 -12.67 7.48
N ARG A 354 2.97 -12.49 6.57
CA ARG A 354 4.02 -13.49 6.30
C ARG A 354 5.41 -12.87 6.33
N VAL A 355 6.37 -13.65 6.79
CA VAL A 355 7.79 -13.28 6.74
C VAL A 355 8.19 -12.96 5.29
N GLY A 356 8.94 -11.87 5.11
CA GLY A 356 9.41 -11.36 3.83
C GLY A 356 8.46 -10.39 3.13
N ARG A 357 7.18 -10.30 3.53
CA ARG A 357 6.29 -9.26 2.98
C ARG A 357 6.70 -7.88 3.45
N ALA A 358 6.48 -6.89 2.58
CA ALA A 358 6.70 -5.49 2.91
C ALA A 358 5.59 -4.98 3.85
N ALA A 359 5.98 -4.16 4.82
CA ALA A 359 5.07 -3.42 5.66
C ALA A 359 5.56 -1.97 5.76
N THR A 360 4.61 -1.03 5.80
CA THR A 360 4.88 0.39 5.94
C THR A 360 4.52 0.82 7.35
N VAL A 361 5.51 1.31 8.07
CA VAL A 361 5.36 1.81 9.44
C VAL A 361 5.25 3.33 9.40
N SER A 362 4.29 3.87 10.13
CA SER A 362 4.02 5.31 10.21
C SER A 362 3.83 5.74 11.65
N ALA A 363 4.48 6.84 12.04
CA ALA A 363 4.24 7.51 13.31
C ALA A 363 3.40 8.76 13.06
N THR A 364 2.22 8.83 13.67
CA THR A 364 1.31 9.99 13.55
C THR A 364 1.90 11.27 14.12
N ALA A 365 2.75 11.17 15.15
CA ALA A 365 3.31 12.33 15.84
C ALA A 365 4.34 13.14 15.02
N PHE A 366 5.00 12.53 14.02
CA PHE A 366 6.14 13.17 13.32
C PHE A 366 6.05 13.09 11.79
N GLU A 367 4.92 12.65 11.24
CA GLU A 367 4.73 12.34 9.81
C GLU A 367 5.83 11.43 9.20
N SER A 368 6.58 10.71 10.05
CA SER A 368 7.62 9.79 9.64
C SER A 368 6.99 8.51 9.08
N LYS A 369 7.43 8.12 7.88
CA LYS A 369 7.08 6.85 7.24
C LYS A 369 8.36 6.11 6.87
N SER A 370 8.42 4.84 7.22
CA SER A 370 9.50 3.94 6.81
C SER A 370 8.89 2.61 6.40
N SER A 371 9.57 1.90 5.50
CA SER A 371 9.13 0.58 5.03
C SER A 371 10.21 -0.44 5.32
N GLY A 372 9.79 -1.63 5.70
CA GLY A 372 10.69 -2.74 5.98
C GLY A 372 10.01 -4.09 5.76
N PRO A 373 10.79 -5.17 5.65
CA PRO A 373 10.24 -6.51 5.59
C PRO A 373 9.73 -6.94 6.98
N ILE A 374 8.65 -7.71 6.99
CA ILE A 374 8.26 -8.50 8.15
C ILE A 374 9.33 -9.59 8.34
N ALA A 375 10.11 -9.49 9.41
CA ALA A 375 11.21 -10.42 9.68
C ALA A 375 10.77 -11.62 10.52
N TYR A 376 9.71 -11.45 11.32
CA TYR A 376 9.24 -12.48 12.24
C TYR A 376 7.72 -12.40 12.42
N VAL A 377 7.10 -13.58 12.54
CA VAL A 377 5.70 -13.75 12.94
C VAL A 377 5.68 -14.87 13.98
N GLY A 378 5.19 -14.57 15.18
CA GLY A 378 5.14 -15.50 16.28
C GLY A 378 4.19 -16.67 16.03
N ALA A 379 4.63 -17.87 16.40
CA ALA A 379 3.82 -19.08 16.30
C ALA A 379 2.81 -19.22 17.45
N LEU A 380 3.04 -18.52 18.56
CA LEU A 380 2.19 -18.56 19.75
C LEU A 380 1.30 -17.32 19.81
N LEU A 381 0.02 -17.55 20.08
CA LEU A 381 -0.94 -16.49 20.37
C LEU A 381 -0.88 -16.18 21.86
N GLY A 382 -0.86 -14.90 22.22
CA GLY A 382 -1.00 -14.48 23.62
C GLY A 382 -2.34 -14.94 24.18
N GLU A 383 -2.35 -15.57 25.36
CA GLU A 383 -3.57 -16.17 25.94
C GLU A 383 -4.68 -15.14 26.15
N GLN A 384 -4.32 -13.94 26.60
CA GLN A 384 -5.26 -12.85 26.87
C GLN A 384 -5.67 -12.10 25.61
N THR A 385 -4.71 -11.78 24.73
CA THR A 385 -4.94 -10.91 23.56
C THR A 385 -5.41 -11.68 22.33
N ARG A 386 -5.17 -13.00 22.27
CA ARG A 386 -5.37 -13.86 21.09
C ARG A 386 -4.71 -13.31 19.82
N THR A 387 -3.57 -12.66 19.99
CA THR A 387 -2.75 -12.09 18.91
C THR A 387 -1.38 -12.74 18.88
N ALA A 388 -0.77 -12.80 17.70
CA ALA A 388 0.62 -13.21 17.50
C ALA A 388 1.49 -11.95 17.32
N PRO A 389 2.65 -11.85 17.96
CA PRO A 389 3.57 -10.75 17.71
C PRO A 389 4.21 -10.89 16.33
N ALA A 390 4.26 -9.82 15.55
CA ALA A 390 5.03 -9.76 14.31
C ALA A 390 5.97 -8.55 14.33
N ARG A 391 7.14 -8.68 13.70
CA ARG A 391 8.20 -7.66 13.76
C ARG A 391 8.58 -7.22 12.37
N VAL A 392 8.64 -5.91 12.17
CA VAL A 392 9.18 -5.26 10.98
C VAL A 392 10.53 -4.65 11.34
N VAL A 393 11.57 -4.96 10.58
CA VAL A 393 12.90 -4.36 10.79
C VAL A 393 12.94 -3.02 10.07
N LEU A 394 13.22 -1.95 10.82
CA LEU A 394 13.32 -0.60 10.30
C LEU A 394 14.75 -0.06 10.37
N PRO A 395 15.25 0.55 9.29
CA PRO A 395 16.46 1.37 9.37
C PRO A 395 16.17 2.64 10.16
N ASN A 396 17.13 3.07 10.98
CA ASN A 396 17.02 4.23 11.85
C ASN A 396 18.31 5.08 11.87
N PRO A 397 18.82 5.52 10.70
CA PRO A 397 20.09 6.26 10.64
C PRO A 397 20.03 7.62 11.36
N ASP A 398 18.86 8.27 11.37
CA ASP A 398 18.67 9.59 11.97
C ASP A 398 18.19 9.53 13.43
N GLY A 399 18.01 8.32 14.00
CA GLY A 399 17.50 8.14 15.36
C GLY A 399 16.06 8.61 15.56
N ALA A 400 15.29 8.78 14.47
CA ALA A 400 13.91 9.25 14.50
C ALA A 400 12.94 8.23 15.11
N TRP A 401 13.21 6.93 14.93
CA TRP A 401 12.44 5.86 15.53
C TRP A 401 12.99 5.54 16.92
N ARG A 402 12.29 6.02 17.94
CA ARG A 402 12.68 5.82 19.34
C ARG A 402 11.88 4.66 19.95
N PRO A 403 12.54 3.70 20.62
CA PRO A 403 11.85 2.66 21.36
C PRO A 403 10.83 3.22 22.35
N GLY A 404 9.66 2.57 22.45
CA GLY A 404 8.49 3.04 23.19
C GLY A 404 7.49 3.89 22.38
N MET A 405 7.82 4.26 21.14
CA MET A 405 6.88 5.00 20.28
C MET A 405 5.77 4.10 19.75
N PHE A 406 4.51 4.55 19.85
CA PHE A 406 3.39 3.93 19.15
C PHE A 406 3.40 4.27 17.66
N VAL A 407 3.11 3.27 16.83
CA VAL A 407 3.10 3.37 15.37
C VAL A 407 1.93 2.62 14.77
N ASN A 408 1.55 3.00 13.56
CA ASN A 408 0.62 2.23 12.73
C ASN A 408 1.42 1.48 11.67
N VAL A 409 1.22 0.16 11.61
CA VAL A 409 1.86 -0.72 10.64
C VAL A 409 0.83 -1.13 9.59
N SER A 410 1.00 -0.62 8.38
CA SER A 410 0.20 -1.02 7.23
C SER A 410 0.83 -2.26 6.60
N VAL A 411 0.14 -3.39 6.65
CA VAL A 411 0.57 -4.66 6.06
C VAL A 411 -0.12 -4.84 4.71
N ASP A 412 0.68 -5.14 3.68
CA ASP A 412 0.15 -5.55 2.39
C ASP A 412 -0.38 -6.99 2.48
N ALA A 413 -1.71 -7.15 2.46
CA ALA A 413 -2.37 -8.45 2.46
C ALA A 413 -2.31 -9.13 1.08
N GLY A 414 -1.86 -8.42 0.05
CA GLY A 414 -1.74 -8.86 -1.33
C GLY A 414 -2.75 -8.18 -2.26
N ARG A 415 -2.76 -8.65 -3.51
CA ARG A 415 -3.68 -8.18 -4.55
C ARG A 415 -4.80 -9.19 -4.76
N GLN A 416 -6.03 -8.69 -4.81
CA GLN A 416 -7.18 -9.49 -5.19
C GLN A 416 -7.77 -8.96 -6.50
N SER A 417 -8.04 -9.88 -7.43
CA SER A 417 -8.75 -9.54 -8.67
C SER A 417 -10.23 -9.37 -8.37
N VAL A 418 -10.79 -8.24 -8.79
CA VAL A 418 -12.23 -7.99 -8.78
C VAL A 418 -12.74 -7.87 -10.21
N PRO A 419 -13.95 -8.37 -10.53
CA PRO A 419 -14.47 -8.39 -11.89
C PRO A 419 -14.86 -7.01 -12.41
N LEU A 420 -15.21 -6.08 -11.51
CA LEU A 420 -15.63 -4.73 -11.84
C LEU A 420 -15.14 -3.75 -10.78
N ALA A 421 -14.42 -2.72 -11.22
CA ALA A 421 -13.96 -1.63 -10.38
C ALA A 421 -13.98 -0.30 -11.13
N VAL A 422 -13.96 0.77 -10.34
CA VAL A 422 -13.81 2.16 -10.81
C VAL A 422 -12.66 2.82 -10.07
N ALA A 423 -12.19 3.95 -10.59
CA ALA A 423 -11.19 4.78 -9.90
C ALA A 423 -11.77 5.28 -8.58
N ALA A 424 -10.96 5.30 -7.51
CA ALA A 424 -11.39 5.76 -6.20
C ALA A 424 -11.94 7.21 -6.24
N ASP A 425 -11.30 8.07 -7.03
CA ASP A 425 -11.71 9.47 -7.26
C ASP A 425 -13.06 9.62 -7.98
N ALA A 426 -13.58 8.55 -8.59
CA ALA A 426 -14.87 8.56 -9.28
C ALA A 426 -16.06 8.38 -8.34
N LEU A 427 -15.82 7.81 -7.16
CA LEU A 427 -16.85 7.54 -6.18
C LEU A 427 -17.22 8.84 -5.46
N GLN A 428 -18.49 9.23 -5.56
CA GLN A 428 -19.04 10.39 -4.87
C GLN A 428 -20.14 9.94 -3.91
N ASP A 429 -20.29 10.65 -2.80
CA ASP A 429 -21.45 10.50 -1.93
C ASP A 429 -22.56 11.44 -2.44
N ILE A 430 -23.73 10.90 -2.77
CA ILE A 430 -24.92 11.66 -3.17
C ILE A 430 -26.06 11.24 -2.25
N ASP A 431 -26.57 12.17 -1.47
CA ASP A 431 -27.63 11.95 -0.47
C ASP A 431 -27.34 10.78 0.49
N GLY A 432 -26.08 10.63 0.92
CA GLY A 432 -25.64 9.56 1.83
C GLY A 432 -25.48 8.19 1.16
N SER A 433 -25.58 8.12 -0.17
CA SER A 433 -25.40 6.90 -0.95
C SER A 433 -24.19 7.01 -1.91
N PRO A 434 -23.33 5.98 -1.99
CA PRO A 434 -22.24 5.97 -2.96
C PRO A 434 -22.76 5.92 -4.39
N ALA A 435 -22.26 6.81 -5.24
CA ALA A 435 -22.64 6.94 -6.64
C ALA A 435 -21.45 7.25 -7.53
N VAL A 436 -21.57 6.89 -8.80
CA VAL A 436 -20.59 7.17 -9.86
C VAL A 436 -21.31 7.91 -10.99
N PHE A 437 -20.66 8.92 -11.57
CA PHE A 437 -21.20 9.63 -12.73
C PHE A 437 -20.88 8.87 -14.02
N VAL A 438 -21.92 8.31 -14.62
CA VAL A 438 -21.84 7.54 -15.86
C VAL A 438 -22.00 8.46 -17.06
N ARG A 439 -21.21 8.22 -18.10
CA ARG A 439 -21.29 8.97 -19.35
C ARG A 439 -22.57 8.62 -20.11
N SER A 440 -23.36 9.63 -20.43
CA SER A 440 -24.51 9.54 -21.35
C SER A 440 -24.20 10.24 -22.68
N ARG A 441 -25.14 10.20 -23.64
CA ARG A 441 -25.01 10.89 -24.94
C ARG A 441 -24.83 12.40 -24.79
N SER A 442 -25.52 13.02 -23.84
CA SER A 442 -25.60 14.47 -23.66
C SER A 442 -24.83 14.99 -22.44
N GLY A 443 -24.15 14.12 -21.68
CA GLY A 443 -23.40 14.54 -20.49
C GLY A 443 -23.21 13.40 -19.50
N PHE A 444 -23.63 13.56 -18.25
CA PHE A 444 -23.45 12.55 -17.20
C PHE A 444 -24.73 12.28 -16.41
N VAL A 445 -24.81 11.09 -15.82
CA VAL A 445 -25.92 10.68 -14.96
C VAL A 445 -25.35 10.09 -13.68
N ALA A 446 -25.85 10.54 -12.53
CA ALA A 446 -25.52 9.95 -11.24
C ALA A 446 -26.12 8.55 -11.15
N GLN A 447 -25.28 7.53 -10.97
CA GLN A 447 -25.71 6.14 -10.83
C GLN A 447 -25.25 5.62 -9.47
N ALA A 448 -26.22 5.27 -8.62
CA ALA A 448 -25.95 4.66 -7.33
C ALA A 448 -25.28 3.29 -7.52
N VAL A 449 -24.27 3.01 -6.70
CA VAL A 449 -23.49 1.77 -6.75
C VAL A 449 -23.39 1.14 -5.37
N GLN A 450 -23.29 -0.18 -5.30
CA GLN A 450 -22.84 -0.86 -4.09
C GLN A 450 -21.36 -1.19 -4.24
N THR A 451 -20.55 -0.73 -3.29
CA THR A 451 -19.10 -0.90 -3.32
C THR A 451 -18.64 -2.10 -2.50
N GLY A 452 -17.54 -2.70 -2.90
CA GLY A 452 -16.87 -3.81 -2.21
C GLY A 452 -15.51 -3.40 -1.65
N ARG A 453 -14.49 -4.20 -1.94
CA ARG A 453 -13.10 -3.92 -1.59
C ARG A 453 -12.63 -2.61 -2.21
N ARG A 454 -11.71 -1.92 -1.53
CA ARG A 454 -11.11 -0.69 -2.05
C ARG A 454 -9.66 -0.58 -1.65
N ASP A 455 -8.90 0.15 -2.48
CA ASP A 455 -7.58 0.68 -2.15
C ASP A 455 -7.53 2.18 -2.49
N ASP A 456 -6.37 2.80 -2.39
CA ASP A 456 -6.20 4.24 -2.64
C ASP A 456 -6.44 4.64 -4.12
N LYS A 457 -6.52 3.69 -5.05
CA LYS A 457 -6.63 3.92 -6.49
C LYS A 457 -7.94 3.43 -7.08
N VAL A 458 -8.47 2.31 -6.60
CA VAL A 458 -9.62 1.63 -7.17
C VAL A 458 -10.61 1.15 -6.10
N VAL A 459 -11.88 1.13 -6.47
CA VAL A 459 -13.00 0.63 -5.66
C VAL A 459 -13.76 -0.42 -6.44
N GLU A 460 -13.93 -1.61 -5.86
CA GLU A 460 -14.77 -2.68 -6.39
C GLU A 460 -16.24 -2.23 -6.41
N VAL A 461 -16.92 -2.52 -7.51
CA VAL A 461 -18.35 -2.27 -7.67
C VAL A 461 -19.07 -3.63 -7.73
N VAL A 462 -19.86 -3.92 -6.70
CA VAL A 462 -20.60 -5.18 -6.55
C VAL A 462 -21.89 -5.14 -7.37
N THR A 463 -22.61 -4.02 -7.33
CA THR A 463 -23.82 -3.79 -8.13
C THR A 463 -23.90 -2.32 -8.54
N GLY A 464 -24.70 -2.05 -9.58
CA GLY A 464 -24.98 -0.69 -10.03
C GLY A 464 -24.08 -0.18 -11.15
N LEU A 465 -23.18 -0.97 -11.73
CA LEU A 465 -22.51 -0.66 -13.01
C LEU A 465 -22.35 -1.91 -13.86
N ARG A 466 -22.18 -1.73 -15.16
CA ARG A 466 -21.88 -2.80 -16.12
C ARG A 466 -20.41 -2.76 -16.55
N PRO A 467 -19.79 -3.91 -16.88
CA PRO A 467 -18.49 -3.92 -17.56
C PRO A 467 -18.54 -3.12 -18.86
N GLY A 468 -17.49 -2.34 -19.13
CA GLY A 468 -17.37 -1.49 -20.31
C GLY A 468 -18.06 -0.13 -20.21
N GLN A 469 -18.77 0.14 -19.10
CA GLN A 469 -19.50 1.39 -18.95
C GLN A 469 -18.55 2.56 -18.68
N GLN A 470 -18.68 3.62 -19.48
CA GLN A 470 -17.86 4.82 -19.32
C GLN A 470 -18.34 5.67 -18.14
N TYR A 471 -17.39 6.15 -17.33
CA TYR A 471 -17.66 6.96 -16.15
C TYR A 471 -16.65 8.09 -16.00
N ALA A 472 -16.97 9.10 -15.19
CA ALA A 472 -16.05 10.17 -14.82
C ALA A 472 -15.01 9.65 -13.82
N ALA A 473 -13.82 9.29 -14.31
CA ALA A 473 -12.75 8.70 -13.52
C ALA A 473 -11.98 9.70 -12.64
N SER A 474 -11.98 10.98 -13.01
CA SER A 474 -11.37 12.05 -12.22
C SER A 474 -12.22 13.31 -12.28
N ASN A 475 -12.06 14.18 -11.29
CA ASN A 475 -12.79 15.45 -11.17
C ASN A 475 -14.33 15.29 -11.17
N SER A 476 -14.82 14.17 -10.66
CA SER A 476 -16.25 13.87 -10.53
C SER A 476 -16.98 14.81 -9.56
N PHE A 477 -16.26 15.51 -8.67
CA PHE A 477 -16.82 16.52 -7.77
C PHE A 477 -17.46 17.70 -8.52
N VAL A 478 -16.99 18.05 -9.72
CA VAL A 478 -17.59 19.11 -10.55
C VAL A 478 -19.01 18.71 -10.95
N LEU A 479 -19.20 17.44 -11.30
CA LEU A 479 -20.51 16.89 -11.64
C LEU A 479 -21.44 16.87 -10.42
N LYS A 480 -20.92 16.54 -9.23
CA LYS A 480 -21.70 16.65 -7.98
C LYS A 480 -22.15 18.09 -7.71
N ALA A 481 -21.28 19.08 -7.94
CA ALA A 481 -21.63 20.49 -7.76
C ALA A 481 -22.71 20.95 -8.76
N GLU A 482 -22.63 20.53 -10.02
CA GLU A 482 -23.67 20.84 -11.03
C GLU A 482 -25.01 20.16 -10.71
N LEU A 483 -24.99 18.91 -10.23
CA LEU A 483 -26.21 18.21 -9.81
C LEU A 483 -26.92 18.96 -8.67
N GLY A 484 -26.16 19.48 -7.70
CA GLY A 484 -26.70 20.22 -6.56
C GLY A 484 -27.26 21.60 -6.90
N LYS A 485 -26.91 22.19 -8.06
CA LYS A 485 -27.51 23.46 -8.51
C LYS A 485 -28.92 23.26 -9.06
N GLY A 486 -29.15 22.18 -9.80
CA GLY A 486 -30.47 21.87 -10.39
C GLY A 486 -31.53 21.56 -9.34
N SER A 487 -31.17 21.02 -8.18
CA SER A 487 -32.10 20.76 -7.08
C SER A 487 -32.55 22.00 -6.31
N VAL A 488 -31.84 23.14 -6.44
CA VAL A 488 -32.17 24.40 -5.75
C VAL A 488 -33.13 25.28 -6.56
N GLU A 489 -33.32 24.99 -7.85
CA GLU A 489 -34.23 25.74 -8.73
C GLU A 489 -35.67 25.17 -8.76
N GLU A 490 -35.92 24.02 -8.11
CA GLU A 490 -37.24 23.36 -8.05
C GLU A 490 -37.91 23.37 -6.66
N GLU A 491 -37.33 24.04 -5.66
CA GLU A 491 -38.01 24.42 -4.38
C GLU A 491 -38.50 25.87 -4.43
#